data_AF-A0A1F5GCN9-F1
#
_entry.id   AF-A0A1F5GCN9-F1
#
_cell.length_a   1.000
_cell.length_b   1.000
_cell.length_c   1.000
_cell.angle_alpha   90.00
_cell.angle_beta   90.00
_cell.angle_gamma   90.00
#
_symmetry.space_group_name_H-M   'P 1'
#
loop_
_entity.id
_entity.type
_entity.pdbx_description
1 polymer ?
#
loop_
_entity_poly.entity_id
_entity_poly.type
_entity_poly.pdbx_seq_one_letter_code
_entity_poly.pdbx_strand_id
1 'polypeptide(L)'
;MAAFGKDEAFKKDDTAVFNIVVDTKNEWDKAVKKMPELAQATILHDTSKNVSREYGVLSLPSSMHKGQFPGHTYLILDKDRIVRFVFDDPKMAVRNEELKAELAKLN
;
A
#
# COMPACT_ATOMS: atom_id res chain seq x y z
N MET A 1 0.91 5.84 -2.74
CA MET A 1 0.20 6.27 -1.50
C MET A 1 -0.82 7.39 -1.74
N ALA A 2 -0.41 8.64 -2.05
CA ALA A 2 -1.38 9.76 -2.22
C ALA A 2 -2.43 9.52 -3.32
N ALA A 3 -2.06 8.84 -4.40
CA ALA A 3 -2.95 8.55 -5.52
C ALA A 3 -4.15 7.67 -5.12
N PHE A 4 -4.01 6.81 -4.11
CA PHE A 4 -5.09 5.94 -3.63
C PHE A 4 -6.05 6.70 -2.70
N GLY A 5 -5.51 7.56 -1.83
CA GLY A 5 -6.32 8.39 -0.94
C GLY A 5 -7.15 9.46 -1.67
N LYS A 6 -6.79 9.79 -2.92
CA LYS A 6 -7.51 10.77 -3.76
C LYS A 6 -8.61 10.16 -4.63
N ASP A 7 -8.53 8.88 -4.95
CA ASP A 7 -9.43 8.24 -5.92
C ASP A 7 -10.67 7.70 -5.19
N GLU A 8 -11.82 8.27 -5.50
CA GLU A 8 -13.12 7.97 -4.87
C GLU A 8 -13.52 6.50 -4.99
N ALA A 9 -13.00 5.77 -5.98
CA ALA A 9 -13.26 4.34 -6.10
C ALA A 9 -12.75 3.53 -4.89
N PHE A 10 -11.75 4.05 -4.17
CA PHE A 10 -11.17 3.44 -2.97
C PHE A 10 -11.78 3.95 -1.66
N LYS A 11 -12.81 4.81 -1.73
CA LYS A 11 -13.51 5.39 -0.56
C LYS A 11 -14.93 4.86 -0.39
N LYS A 12 -15.27 3.76 -1.05
CA LYS A 12 -16.59 3.13 -0.91
C LYS A 12 -16.74 2.50 0.47
N ASP A 13 -17.96 2.48 0.99
CA ASP A 13 -18.27 1.95 2.33
C ASP A 13 -17.86 0.47 2.53
N ASP A 14 -17.70 -0.28 1.45
CA ASP A 14 -17.34 -1.70 1.46
C ASP A 14 -15.84 -1.98 1.27
N THR A 15 -15.03 -0.94 1.08
CA THR A 15 -13.61 -1.05 0.73
C THR A 15 -12.77 -0.16 1.64
N ALA A 16 -11.75 -0.73 2.28
CA ALA A 16 -10.77 0.02 3.06
C ALA A 16 -9.39 -0.08 2.41
N VAL A 17 -8.69 1.05 2.31
CA VAL A 17 -7.33 1.11 1.75
C VAL A 17 -6.33 1.53 2.82
N PHE A 18 -5.30 0.71 3.00
CA PHE A 18 -4.22 0.92 3.94
C PHE A 18 -2.88 0.90 3.20
N ASN A 19 -1.95 1.74 3.62
CA ASN A 19 -0.57 1.73 3.12
C ASN A 19 0.34 1.31 4.27
N ILE A 20 1.07 0.21 4.09
CA ILE A 20 2.03 -0.25 5.09
C ILE A 20 3.38 0.39 4.77
N VAL A 21 3.95 1.09 5.75
CA VAL A 21 5.27 1.73 5.64
C VAL A 21 6.13 1.32 6.82
N VAL A 22 7.46 1.30 6.64
CA VAL A 22 8.39 1.00 7.74
C VAL A 22 8.90 2.25 8.45
N ASP A 23 8.56 3.42 7.91
CA ASP A 23 8.85 4.72 8.51
C ASP A 23 8.11 4.91 9.84
N THR A 24 8.75 5.62 10.77
CA THR A 24 8.12 6.04 12.02
C THR A 24 7.05 7.10 11.77
N LYS A 25 6.14 7.26 12.73
CA LYS A 25 5.15 8.36 12.69
C LYS A 25 5.81 9.73 12.53
N ASN A 26 6.93 9.99 13.22
CA ASN A 26 7.63 11.27 13.15
C ASN A 26 8.24 11.54 11.77
N GLU A 27 8.77 10.51 11.10
CA GLU A 27 9.26 10.63 9.73
C GLU A 27 8.12 10.92 8.76
N TRP A 28 6.99 10.22 8.93
CA TRP A 28 5.80 10.45 8.13
C TRP A 28 5.20 11.85 8.33
N ASP A 29 5.12 12.33 9.58
CA ASP A 29 4.63 13.69 9.87
C ASP A 29 5.50 14.77 9.18
N LYS A 30 6.82 14.55 9.09
CA LYS A 30 7.72 15.42 8.31
C LYS A 30 7.45 15.33 6.81
N ALA A 31 7.14 14.14 6.29
CA ALA A 31 6.78 13.96 4.88
C ALA A 31 5.46 14.67 4.54
N VAL A 32 4.44 14.53 5.38
CA VAL A 32 3.13 15.20 5.22
C VAL A 32 3.27 16.72 5.26
N LYS A 33 4.14 17.28 6.12
CA LYS A 33 4.42 18.73 6.12
C LYS A 33 4.97 19.25 4.80
N LYS A 34 5.70 18.41 4.06
CA LYS A 34 6.26 18.76 2.73
C LYS A 34 5.28 18.47 1.60
N MET A 35 4.47 17.42 1.74
CA MET A 35 3.50 16.93 0.77
C MET A 35 2.17 16.66 1.48
N PRO A 36 1.33 17.70 1.71
CA PRO A 36 0.09 17.58 2.47
C PRO A 36 -0.89 16.55 1.91
N GLU A 37 -0.82 16.24 0.62
CA GLU A 37 -1.63 15.22 -0.04
C GLU A 37 -1.42 13.80 0.52
N LEU A 38 -0.28 13.54 1.16
CA LEU A 38 -0.01 12.26 1.82
C LEU A 38 -0.91 12.03 3.05
N ALA A 39 -1.48 13.09 3.63
CA ALA A 39 -2.37 12.99 4.78
C ALA A 39 -3.70 12.27 4.46
N GLN A 40 -4.05 12.14 3.19
CA GLN A 40 -5.29 11.47 2.75
C GLN A 40 -5.17 9.94 2.79
N ALA A 41 -3.96 9.40 2.88
CA ALA A 41 -3.73 7.97 2.93
C ALA A 41 -3.79 7.48 4.39
N THR A 42 -4.52 6.39 4.63
CA THR A 42 -4.43 5.66 5.90
C THR A 42 -3.12 4.87 5.94
N ILE A 43 -2.28 5.16 6.93
CA ILE A 43 -0.95 4.56 7.07
C ILE A 43 -0.92 3.59 8.25
N LEU A 44 -0.32 2.42 8.02
CA LEU A 44 0.03 1.45 9.04
C LEU A 44 1.56 1.42 9.17
N HIS A 45 2.07 1.73 10.36
CA HIS A 45 3.50 1.81 10.64
C HIS A 45 4.05 0.44 11.08
N ASP A 46 4.76 -0.25 10.20
CA ASP A 46 5.47 -1.50 10.46
C ASP A 46 6.96 -1.23 10.72
N THR A 47 7.25 -0.47 11.78
CA THR A 47 8.64 -0.08 12.13
C THR A 47 9.54 -1.28 12.46
N SER A 48 8.95 -2.39 12.90
CA SER A 48 9.64 -3.67 13.15
C SER A 48 9.94 -4.48 11.87
N LYS A 49 9.29 -4.13 10.76
CA LYS A 49 9.31 -4.84 9.48
C LYS A 49 8.75 -6.27 9.55
N ASN A 50 8.03 -6.60 10.62
CA ASN A 50 7.53 -7.96 10.85
C ASN A 50 6.42 -8.30 9.85
N VAL A 51 5.47 -7.39 9.66
CA VAL A 51 4.37 -7.58 8.71
C VAL A 51 4.94 -7.68 7.30
N SER A 52 5.84 -6.78 6.93
CA SER A 52 6.53 -6.77 5.63
C SER A 52 7.33 -8.04 5.38
N ARG A 53 7.91 -8.65 6.43
CA ARG A 53 8.62 -9.92 6.35
C ARG A 53 7.68 -11.11 6.17
N GLU A 54 6.56 -11.12 6.91
CA GLU A 54 5.53 -12.17 6.78
C GLU A 54 4.91 -12.20 5.38
N TYR A 55 4.67 -11.03 4.78
CA TYR A 55 4.23 -10.94 3.38
C TYR A 55 5.36 -11.18 2.35
N GLY A 56 6.62 -11.32 2.79
CA GLY A 56 7.77 -11.54 1.90
C GLY A 56 8.14 -10.36 1.01
N VAL A 57 7.61 -9.15 1.27
CA VAL A 57 7.74 -7.99 0.36
C VAL A 57 9.07 -7.24 0.47
N LEU A 58 9.88 -7.55 1.48
CA LEU A 58 11.18 -6.89 1.71
C LEU A 58 12.24 -7.28 0.65
N SER A 59 12.08 -8.41 -0.03
CA SER A 59 13.07 -8.94 -0.99
C SER A 59 12.57 -8.98 -2.44
N LEU A 60 11.35 -8.49 -2.68
CA LEU A 60 10.74 -8.46 -4.01
C LEU A 60 11.50 -7.53 -4.96
N PRO A 61 11.39 -7.73 -6.28
CA PRO A 61 12.11 -6.92 -7.26
C PRO A 61 11.84 -5.42 -7.16
N SER A 62 10.66 -4.98 -6.73
CA SER A 62 10.36 -3.56 -6.52
C SER A 62 10.95 -2.95 -5.25
N SER A 63 11.56 -3.74 -4.36
CA SER A 63 12.30 -3.24 -3.20
C SER A 63 13.63 -2.61 -3.65
N MET A 64 13.72 -1.28 -3.52
CA MET A 64 14.93 -0.53 -3.88
C MET A 64 16.12 -0.79 -2.96
N HIS A 65 15.86 -1.29 -1.75
CA HIS A 65 16.88 -1.73 -0.82
C HIS A 65 16.44 -3.07 -0.24
N LYS A 66 16.77 -4.14 -0.99
CA LYS A 66 16.42 -5.52 -0.62
C LYS A 66 16.76 -5.81 0.84
N GLY A 67 15.77 -6.33 1.55
CA GLY A 67 15.82 -6.66 2.98
C GLY A 67 15.59 -5.48 3.93
N GLN A 68 15.51 -4.25 3.43
CA GLN A 68 15.40 -3.05 4.28
C GLN A 68 14.06 -2.33 4.15
N PHE A 69 13.55 -2.15 2.93
CA PHE A 69 12.27 -1.47 2.68
C PHE A 69 11.34 -2.39 1.87
N PRO A 70 10.02 -2.35 2.15
CA PRO A 70 9.06 -3.06 1.32
C PRO A 70 9.08 -2.50 -0.11
N GLY A 71 8.80 -3.37 -1.06
CA GLY A 71 8.59 -2.99 -2.45
C GLY A 71 7.28 -2.22 -2.68
N HIS A 72 7.08 -1.72 -3.90
CA HIS A 72 5.78 -1.23 -4.36
C HIS A 72 4.89 -2.43 -4.71
N THR A 73 4.38 -3.08 -3.67
CA THR A 73 3.56 -4.28 -3.76
C THR A 73 2.12 -3.97 -3.34
N TYR A 74 1.16 -4.54 -4.05
CA TYR A 74 -0.27 -4.40 -3.79
C TYR A 74 -0.88 -5.75 -3.45
N LEU A 75 -1.78 -5.73 -2.47
CA LEU A 75 -2.58 -6.87 -2.08
C LEU A 75 -4.05 -6.45 -2.04
N ILE A 76 -4.94 -7.31 -2.52
CA ILE A 76 -6.39 -7.16 -2.33
C ILE A 76 -6.89 -8.40 -1.59
N LEU A 77 -7.59 -8.14 -0.49
CA LEU A 77 -8.24 -9.16 0.33
C LEU A 77 -9.76 -9.01 0.17
N ASP A 78 -10.47 -10.13 0.15
CA ASP A 78 -11.93 -10.12 0.25
C ASP A 78 -12.42 -10.00 1.70
N LYS A 79 -13.74 -9.98 1.90
CA LYS A 79 -14.38 -9.85 3.22
C LYS A 79 -14.14 -11.06 4.13
N ASP A 80 -13.76 -12.20 3.56
CA ASP A 80 -13.37 -13.42 4.30
C ASP A 80 -11.86 -13.44 4.61
N ARG A 81 -11.16 -12.33 4.34
CA ARG A 81 -9.73 -12.10 4.61
C ARG A 81 -8.83 -12.99 3.75
N ILE A 82 -9.33 -13.47 2.61
CA ILE A 82 -8.56 -14.24 1.66
C ILE A 82 -7.89 -13.29 0.68
N VAL A 83 -6.59 -13.49 0.44
CA VAL A 83 -5.84 -12.74 -0.57
C VAL A 83 -6.31 -13.18 -1.96
N ARG A 84 -6.87 -12.25 -2.73
CA ARG A 84 -7.42 -12.49 -4.09
C ARG A 84 -6.51 -11.97 -5.19
N PHE A 85 -5.67 -11.00 -4.87
CA PHE A 85 -4.72 -10.42 -5.81
C PHE A 85 -3.44 -10.02 -5.08
N VAL A 86 -2.29 -10.30 -5.72
CA VAL A 86 -0.96 -9.85 -5.29
C VAL A 86 -0.22 -9.38 -6.53
N PHE A 87 0.34 -8.18 -6.45
CA PHE A 87 1.14 -7.63 -7.56
C PHE A 87 2.32 -6.84 -7.03
N ASP A 88 3.52 -7.24 -7.44
CA ASP A 88 4.73 -6.45 -7.24
C ASP A 88 4.99 -5.59 -8.48
N ASP A 89 5.19 -4.28 -8.33
CA ASP A 89 5.47 -3.38 -9.44
C ASP A 89 6.90 -2.81 -9.39
N PRO A 90 7.87 -3.44 -10.08
CA PRO A 90 9.26 -2.96 -10.13
C PRO A 90 9.41 -1.61 -10.82
N LYS A 91 8.40 -1.17 -11.60
CA LYS A 91 8.39 0.16 -12.23
C LYS A 91 7.90 1.24 -11.28
N MET A 92 7.42 0.87 -10.11
CA MET A 92 6.81 1.73 -9.09
C MET A 92 5.73 2.67 -9.64
N ALA A 93 4.97 2.23 -10.65
CA ALA A 93 3.93 3.06 -11.21
C ALA A 93 2.73 3.14 -10.25
N VAL A 94 1.87 4.14 -10.47
CA VAL A 94 0.57 4.21 -9.82
C VAL A 94 -0.40 3.30 -10.59
N ARG A 95 -0.97 2.29 -9.91
CA ARG A 95 -1.80 1.25 -10.52
C ARG A 95 -3.30 1.36 -10.25
N ASN A 96 -3.82 2.56 -10.03
CA ASN A 96 -5.23 2.77 -9.66
C ASN A 96 -6.23 2.02 -10.58
N GLU A 97 -6.12 2.15 -11.91
CA GLU A 97 -7.06 1.49 -12.83
C GLU A 97 -7.01 -0.04 -12.75
N GLU A 98 -5.82 -0.61 -12.66
CA GLU A 98 -5.61 -2.05 -12.53
C GLU A 98 -6.20 -2.56 -11.21
N LEU A 99 -5.90 -1.88 -10.10
CA LEU A 99 -6.44 -2.25 -8.79
C LEU A 99 -7.97 -2.09 -8.74
N LYS A 100 -8.54 -1.08 -9.40
CA LYS A 100 -10.00 -0.92 -9.52
C LYS A 100 -10.63 -2.07 -10.32
N ALA A 101 -9.99 -2.49 -11.40
CA ALA A 101 -10.46 -3.63 -12.19
C ALA A 101 -10.41 -4.94 -11.39
N GLU A 102 -9.39 -5.14 -10.56
CA GLU A 102 -9.30 -6.31 -9.68
C GLU A 102 -10.33 -6.27 -8.54
N LEU A 103 -10.54 -5.11 -7.90
CA LEU A 103 -11.60 -4.95 -6.89
C LEU A 103 -12.99 -5.23 -7.45
N ALA A 104 -13.27 -4.80 -8.69
CA ALA A 104 -14.56 -5.03 -9.33
C ALA A 104 -14.91 -6.52 -9.52
N LYS A 105 -13.92 -7.43 -9.46
CA LYS A 105 -14.15 -8.88 -9.54
C LYS A 105 -14.64 -9.50 -8.23
N LEU A 106 -14.59 -8.75 -7.13
CA LEU A 106 -15.00 -9.21 -5.80
C LEU A 106 -16.44 -8.80 -5.44
N ASN A 107 -17.08 -8.02 -6.32
CA ASN A 107 -18.43 -7.48 -6.16
C ASN A 107 -19.44 -8.18 -7.09
#